data_AF-A0A820RB08-F1
#
_entry.id   AF-A0A820RB08-F1
#
_cell.length_a   1.000
_cell.length_b   1.000
_cell.length_c   1.000
_cell.angle_alpha   90.00
_cell.angle_beta   90.00
_cell.angle_gamma   90.00
#
_symmetry.space_group_name_H-M   'P 1'
#
loop_
_entity.id
_entity.type
_entity.pdbx_description
1 polymer ?
#
loop_
_entity_poly.entity_id
_entity_poly.type
_entity_poly.pdbx_seq_one_letter_code
_entity_poly.pdbx_strand_id
1 'polypeptide(L)' 'SYDAQGGWYKTIRADTPTVTTTLKNLSLLYRRQGRYEAADKLENCASRARKDPQAIIQALNIIKQTNNVS' A
#
# COMPACT_ATOMS: atom_id res chain seq x y z
N SER A 1 -15.33 18.14 -15.90
CA SER A 1 -15.10 16.83 -15.27
C SER A 1 -13.61 16.67 -15.07
N TYR A 2 -13.14 16.57 -13.84
CA TYR A 2 -11.73 16.63 -13.49
C TYR A 2 -10.95 15.45 -14.10
N ASP A 3 -10.26 15.69 -15.21
CA ASP A 3 -9.21 14.84 -15.79
C ASP A 3 -7.90 14.95 -14.97
N ALA A 4 -8.02 15.05 -13.65
CA ALA A 4 -6.88 15.16 -12.72
C ALA A 4 -6.35 13.79 -12.29
N GLN A 5 -6.67 12.73 -13.05
CA GLN A 5 -6.15 11.39 -12.79
C GLN A 5 -4.92 11.07 -13.65
N GLY A 6 -4.65 11.83 -14.72
CA GLY A 6 -3.78 11.48 -15.87
C GLY A 6 -2.27 11.18 -15.69
N GLY A 7 -1.69 11.08 -14.51
CA GLY A 7 -0.22 10.90 -14.36
C GLY A 7 0.22 9.83 -13.37
N TRP A 8 -0.32 9.86 -12.16
CA TRP A 8 0.18 9.04 -11.06
C TRP A 8 -0.16 7.56 -11.22
N TYR A 9 -1.31 7.19 -11.80
CA TYR A 9 -1.66 5.77 -12.01
C TYR A 9 -0.71 5.06 -12.98
N LYS A 10 -0.15 5.81 -13.94
CA LYS A 10 0.80 5.30 -14.94
C LYS A 10 2.15 5.04 -14.30
N THR A 11 2.60 5.95 -13.43
CA THR A 11 3.83 5.78 -12.64
C THR A 11 3.70 4.65 -11.63
N ILE A 12 2.54 4.50 -10.98
CA ILE A 12 2.29 3.39 -10.05
C ILE A 12 2.36 2.02 -10.76
N ARG A 13 1.89 1.91 -12.01
CA ARG A 13 2.07 0.70 -12.82
C ARG A 13 3.54 0.40 -13.13
N ALA A 14 4.38 1.41 -13.30
CA ALA A 14 5.82 1.23 -13.55
C ALA A 14 6.60 0.89 -12.26
N ASP A 15 6.20 1.45 -11.11
CA ASP A 15 6.84 1.23 -9.80
C ASP A 15 6.27 0.04 -9.00
N THR A 16 5.40 -0.75 -9.60
CA THR A 16 4.72 -1.89 -8.95
C THR A 16 5.67 -2.87 -8.23
N PRO A 17 6.87 -3.23 -8.77
CA PRO A 17 7.80 -4.12 -8.07
C PRO A 17 8.40 -3.50 -6.80
N THR A 18 8.82 -2.24 -6.89
CA THR A 18 9.40 -1.48 -5.77
C THR A 18 8.34 -1.26 -4.69
N VAL A 19 7.13 -0.86 -5.09
CA VAL A 19 6.02 -0.62 -4.17
C VAL A 19 5.58 -1.90 -3.48
N THR A 20 5.41 -3.02 -4.20
CA THR A 20 5.02 -4.28 -3.56
C THR A 20 6.07 -4.80 -2.58
N THR A 21 7.36 -4.56 -2.85
CA THR A 21 8.46 -4.89 -1.93
C THR A 21 8.39 -4.03 -0.67
N THR A 22 8.19 -2.73 -0.81
CA THR A 22 8.03 -1.82 0.33
C THR A 22 6.81 -2.19 1.19
N LEU A 23 5.67 -2.52 0.58
CA LEU A 23 4.47 -2.93 1.32
C LEU A 23 4.67 -4.24 2.09
N LYS A 24 5.41 -5.21 1.51
CA LYS A 24 5.79 -6.46 2.20
C LYS A 24 6.76 -6.23 3.36
N ASN A 25 7.72 -5.32 3.20
CA ASN A 25 8.63 -4.96 4.29
C ASN A 25 7.88 -4.29 5.45
N LEU A 26 6.88 -3.46 5.13
CA LEU A 26 6.01 -2.84 6.13
C LEU A 26 5.06 -3.85 6.80
N SER A 27 4.51 -4.82 6.06
CA SER A 27 3.70 -5.87 6.69
C SER A 27 4.53 -6.68 7.70
N LEU A 28 5.78 -7.03 7.37
CA LEU A 28 6.69 -7.69 8.29
C LEU A 28 7.00 -6.84 9.53
N LEU A 29 7.25 -5.54 9.34
CA LEU A 29 7.47 -4.60 10.44
C LEU A 29 6.26 -4.52 11.38
N TYR A 30 5.04 -4.44 10.84
CA TYR A 30 3.82 -4.39 11.63
C TYR A 30 3.54 -5.69 12.38
N ARG A 31 3.86 -6.87 11.81
CA ARG A 31 3.83 -8.13 12.57
C ARG A 31 4.79 -8.08 13.77
N ARG A 32 6.00 -7.54 13.59
CA ARG A 32 6.97 -7.39 14.68
C ARG A 32 6.52 -6.42 15.76
N GLN A 33 5.72 -5.42 15.43
CA GLN A 33 5.10 -4.50 16.41
C GLN A 33 3.83 -5.06 17.07
N GLY A 34 3.44 -6.31 16.78
CA GLY A 34 2.19 -6.90 17.27
C GLY A 34 0.93 -6.42 16.54
N ARG A 35 1.09 -5.65 15.45
CA ARG A 35 0.01 -5.04 14.67
C ARG A 35 -0.38 -5.94 13.49
N TYR A 36 -0.82 -7.15 13.81
CA TYR A 36 -1.12 -8.19 12.82
C TYR A 36 -2.24 -7.79 11.84
N GLU A 37 -3.23 -7.03 12.29
CA GLU A 37 -4.35 -6.60 11.44
C GLU A 37 -3.90 -5.64 10.33
N ALA A 38 -3.02 -4.68 10.64
CA ALA A 38 -2.46 -3.77 9.65
C ALA A 38 -1.53 -4.51 8.67
N ALA A 39 -0.78 -5.50 9.17
CA ALA A 39 0.10 -6.31 8.35
C ALA A 39 -0.66 -7.15 7.31
N ASP A 40 -1.76 -7.80 7.71
CA ASP A 40 -2.57 -8.62 6.82
C ASP A 40 -3.22 -7.78 5.70
N LYS A 41 -3.78 -6.62 6.07
CA LYS A 41 -4.33 -5.66 5.10
C LYS A 41 -3.27 -5.15 4.12
N LEU A 42 -2.04 -4.93 4.59
CA LEU A 42 -0.91 -4.52 3.73
C LEU A 42 -0.50 -5.63 2.75
N GLU A 43 -0.45 -6.87 3.19
CA GLU A 43 -0.09 -8.01 2.35
C GLU A 43 -1.15 -8.30 1.27
N ASN A 44 -2.43 -8.15 1.65
CA ASN A 44 -3.56 -8.20 0.72
C ASN A 44 -3.46 -7.07 -0.34
N CYS A 45 -3.19 -5.84 0.09
CA CYS A 45 -3.01 -4.71 -0.82
C CYS A 45 -1.80 -4.89 -1.73
N ALA A 46 -0.66 -5.40 -1.24
CA ALA A 46 0.52 -5.67 -2.06
C ALA A 46 0.25 -6.73 -3.14
N SER A 47 -0.55 -7.75 -2.82
CA SER A 47 -0.94 -8.78 -3.79
C SER A 47 -1.91 -8.22 -4.85
N ARG A 48 -2.79 -7.30 -4.45
CA ARG A 48 -3.75 -6.63 -5.33
C ARG A 48 -3.12 -5.49 -6.15
N ALA A 49 -2.07 -4.85 -5.65
CA ALA A 49 -1.34 -3.77 -6.32
C ALA A 49 -0.84 -4.14 -7.72
N ARG A 50 -0.55 -5.43 -7.95
CA ARG A 50 -0.19 -5.96 -9.27
C ARG A 50 -1.32 -5.91 -10.30
N LYS A 51 -2.57 -5.97 -9.84
CA LYS A 51 -3.78 -6.00 -10.68
C LYS A 51 -4.52 -4.67 -10.64
N ASP A 52 -4.43 -3.95 -9.53
CA ASP A 52 -5.12 -2.71 -9.26
C ASP A 52 -4.23 -1.73 -8.47
N PRO A 53 -3.70 -0.69 -9.14
CA PRO A 53 -2.96 0.41 -8.53
C PRO A 53 -3.67 1.09 -7.36
N GLN A 54 -5.01 1.06 -7.31
CA GLN A 54 -5.78 1.65 -6.19
C GLN A 54 -5.51 0.94 -4.87
N ALA A 55 -5.11 -0.33 -4.89
CA ALA A 55 -4.72 -1.07 -3.70
C ALA A 55 -3.50 -0.43 -3.00
N ILE A 56 -2.64 0.26 -3.74
CA ILE A 56 -1.49 0.99 -3.17
C ILE A 56 -1.97 2.20 -2.37
N ILE A 57 -2.98 2.93 -2.87
CA ILE A 57 -3.58 4.05 -2.13
C ILE A 57 -4.24 3.55 -0.83
N GLN A 58 -4.92 2.41 -0.88
CA GLN A 58 -5.49 1.80 0.33
C GLN A 58 -4.40 1.41 1.33
N ALA A 59 -3.31 0.81 0.87
CA ALA A 59 -2.16 0.46 1.72
C ALA A 59 -1.55 1.70 2.40
N LEU A 60 -1.38 2.79 1.67
CA LEU A 60 -0.86 4.05 2.20
C LEU A 60 -1.78 4.65 3.27
N ASN A 61 -3.10 4.57 3.08
CA ASN A 61 -4.07 5.00 4.09
C ASN A 61 -3.99 4.13 5.36
N ILE A 62 -3.84 2.82 5.22
CA ILE A 62 -3.65 1.91 6.35
C ILE A 62 -2.39 2.30 7.13
N ILE A 63 -1.27 2.52 6.44
CA ILE A 63 0.00 2.94 7.08
C ILE A 63 -0.18 4.26 7.83
N LYS A 64 -0.84 5.23 7.19
CA LYS A 64 -1.10 6.54 7.79
C LYS A 64 -1.97 6.43 9.05
N GLN A 65 -3.06 5.68 8.99
CA GLN A 65 -3.92 5.45 10.17
C GLN A 65 -3.15 4.73 11.27
N THR A 66 -2.40 3.68 10.91
CA THR A 66 -1.62 2.86 11.82
C THR A 66 -0.56 3.72 12.54
N ASN A 67 0.15 4.59 11.84
CA ASN A 67 1.18 5.44 12.45
C ASN A 67 0.64 6.70 13.16
N ASN A 68 -0.60 7.12 12.89
CA ASN A 68 -1.22 8.32 13.47
C ASN A 68 -2.14 8.02 14.67
N VAL A 69 -2.17 6.77 15.13
CA VAL A 69 -2.65 6.43 16.48
C VAL A 69 -1.46 6.53 17.42
N SER A 70 -1.18 7.74 17.92
CA SER A 70 -0.26 8.02 19.02
C SER A 70 -0.85 9.15 19.84
#